data_AF-A0A6I9Z3X2-F1
#
_entry.id   AF-A0A6I9Z3X2-F1
#
_cell.length_a   1.000
_cell.length_b   1.000
_cell.length_c   1.000
_cell.angle_alpha   90.00
_cell.angle_beta   90.00
_cell.angle_gamma   90.00
#
_symmetry.space_group_name_H-M   'P 1'
#
loop_
_entity.id
_entity.type
_entity.pdbx_description
1 polymer ?
#
loop_
_entity_poly.entity_id
_entity_poly.type
_entity_poly.pdbx_seq_one_letter_code
_entity_poly.pdbx_strand_id
1 'polypeptide(L)'
;MESKVTLFETDEENGKVLDAVNQEIPDLEWAGFGLVTRSVNVKSGVWVAYQQKYFCGEQYILEKGKYKCFLDWGGTSETIMSIRPIKLEPLGDHQPIHWIKAFDNIHFQGSCIDFTTEAADFTSFIPLSFKVLRGCWLLYYQGETAVEQCVLEEDLYPDLASCGCSATKVKSLKPVHHVFAEPMISLFALENCEGKELHLQEATSSILNKDFHFLTQSIWVKSGM
;
A
#
# COMPACT_ATOMS: atom_id res chain seq x y z
N MET A 1 -1.15 -14.17 -4.44
CA MET A 1 -0.02 -14.29 -3.49
C MET A 1 -0.48 -15.12 -2.31
N GLU A 2 0.39 -15.93 -1.71
CA GLU A 2 0.04 -16.76 -0.53
C GLU A 2 0.07 -15.92 0.75
N SER A 3 -1.06 -15.82 1.43
CA SER A 3 -1.21 -15.21 2.76
C SER A 3 -1.28 -16.30 3.82
N LYS A 4 -0.50 -16.18 4.89
CA LYS A 4 -0.41 -17.17 5.96
C LYS A 4 -0.32 -16.51 7.33
N VAL A 5 -1.12 -16.99 8.28
CA VAL A 5 -1.15 -16.51 9.68
C VAL A 5 -1.26 -17.69 10.65
N THR A 6 -0.73 -17.50 11.86
CA THR A 6 -0.90 -18.41 12.99
C THR A 6 -1.43 -17.64 14.20
N LEU A 7 -2.50 -18.15 14.82
CA LEU A 7 -3.07 -17.64 16.07
C LEU A 7 -2.69 -18.59 17.22
N PHE A 8 -2.42 -18.05 18.39
CA PHE A 8 -2.08 -18.80 19.60
C PHE A 8 -3.02 -18.40 20.75
N GLU A 9 -3.67 -19.39 21.38
CA GLU A 9 -4.59 -19.17 22.50
C GLU A 9 -3.84 -18.81 23.78
N THR A 10 -2.65 -19.39 23.97
CA THR A 10 -1.76 -19.14 25.12
C THR A 10 -0.29 -19.20 24.66
N ASP A 11 0.63 -18.73 25.51
CA ASP A 11 2.08 -18.89 25.30
C ASP A 11 2.61 -20.25 25.84
N GLU A 12 1.73 -21.12 26.33
CA GLU A 12 2.06 -22.43 26.92
C GLU A 12 2.05 -23.55 25.86
N GLU A 13 2.81 -24.62 26.07
CA GLU A 13 2.90 -25.76 25.11
C GLU A 13 1.57 -26.48 24.87
N ASN A 14 0.62 -26.38 25.80
CA ASN A 14 -0.71 -26.99 25.72
C ASN A 14 -1.76 -26.08 25.05
N GLY A 15 -1.41 -24.85 24.72
CA GLY A 15 -2.31 -23.87 24.13
C GLY A 15 -2.73 -24.27 22.73
N LYS A 16 -3.96 -23.94 22.33
CA LYS A 16 -4.40 -24.18 20.96
C LYS A 16 -3.68 -23.26 19.99
N VAL A 17 -3.41 -23.81 18.81
CA VAL A 17 -2.77 -23.11 17.70
C VAL A 17 -3.63 -23.29 16.46
N LEU A 18 -3.90 -22.20 15.74
CA LEU A 18 -4.62 -22.23 14.47
C LEU A 18 -3.75 -21.62 13.37
N ASP A 19 -3.37 -22.43 12.39
CA ASP A 19 -2.75 -21.97 11.15
C ASP A 19 -3.83 -21.76 10.07
N ALA A 20 -3.79 -20.61 9.40
CA ALA A 20 -4.65 -20.32 8.25
C ALA A 20 -3.80 -19.91 7.03
N VAL A 21 -4.13 -20.45 5.86
CA VAL A 21 -3.45 -20.17 4.58
C VAL A 21 -4.50 -19.82 3.54
N ASN A 22 -4.49 -18.59 3.03
CA ASN A 22 -5.44 -18.05 2.04
C ASN A 22 -6.93 -18.24 2.37
N GLN A 23 -7.24 -18.56 3.63
CA GLN A 23 -8.57 -18.95 4.06
C GLN A 23 -9.14 -17.90 4.99
N GLU A 24 -10.38 -17.50 4.72
CA GLU A 24 -11.18 -16.73 5.66
C GLU A 24 -11.83 -17.65 6.69
N ILE A 25 -11.88 -17.21 7.94
CA ILE A 25 -12.44 -17.94 9.06
C ILE A 25 -13.49 -17.04 9.72
N PRO A 26 -14.79 -17.25 9.40
CA PRO A 26 -15.87 -16.43 9.94
C PRO A 26 -16.18 -16.72 11.41
N ASP A 27 -15.73 -17.85 11.95
CA ASP A 27 -15.92 -18.20 13.37
C ASP A 27 -14.75 -19.03 13.88
N LEU A 28 -13.88 -18.41 14.68
CA LEU A 28 -12.69 -19.07 15.25
C LEU A 28 -13.05 -20.15 16.28
N GLU A 29 -14.19 -20.04 16.96
CA GLU A 29 -14.67 -21.06 17.89
C GLU A 29 -15.09 -22.32 17.13
N TRP A 30 -15.82 -22.14 16.01
CA TRP A 30 -16.16 -23.26 15.12
C TRP A 30 -14.90 -23.86 14.48
N ALA A 31 -13.90 -23.05 14.15
CA ALA A 31 -12.61 -23.54 13.66
C ALA A 31 -11.78 -24.33 14.72
N GLY A 32 -12.30 -24.48 15.95
CA GLY A 32 -11.66 -25.27 17.01
C GLY A 32 -10.57 -24.52 17.77
N PHE A 33 -10.46 -23.21 17.60
CA PHE A 33 -9.52 -22.36 18.32
C PHE A 33 -10.11 -21.97 19.69
N GLY A 34 -10.72 -20.81 19.83
CA GLY A 34 -11.27 -20.37 21.11
C GLY A 34 -11.74 -18.92 21.06
N LEU A 35 -12.06 -18.37 22.23
CA LEU A 35 -12.54 -16.99 22.38
C LEU A 35 -11.41 -15.98 22.67
N VAL A 36 -10.21 -16.49 22.97
CA VAL A 36 -9.05 -15.72 23.39
C VAL A 36 -7.90 -15.97 22.41
N THR A 37 -7.30 -14.88 21.93
CA THR A 37 -6.09 -14.90 21.13
C THR A 37 -5.00 -14.18 21.89
N ARG A 38 -3.99 -14.92 22.37
CA ARG A 38 -2.87 -14.37 23.12
C ARG A 38 -1.86 -13.69 22.22
N SER A 39 -1.50 -14.35 21.12
CA SER A 39 -0.52 -13.83 20.17
C SER A 39 -0.86 -14.25 18.73
N VAL A 40 -0.33 -13.49 17.77
CA VAL A 40 -0.52 -13.70 16.33
C VAL A 40 0.82 -13.64 15.63
N ASN A 41 1.04 -14.53 14.66
CA ASN A 41 2.21 -14.52 13.80
C ASN A 41 1.78 -14.56 12.34
N VAL A 42 1.83 -13.41 11.67
CA VAL A 42 1.59 -13.31 10.23
C VAL A 42 2.88 -13.67 9.50
N LYS A 43 2.90 -14.86 8.90
CA LYS A 43 4.06 -15.39 8.17
C LYS A 43 4.18 -14.74 6.78
N SER A 44 3.06 -14.44 6.13
CA SER A 44 3.00 -13.75 4.83
C SER A 44 1.62 -13.12 4.57
N GLY A 45 1.57 -12.16 3.65
CA GLY A 45 0.37 -11.42 3.29
C GLY A 45 -0.06 -10.41 4.36
N VAL A 46 -1.22 -9.80 4.15
CA VAL A 46 -1.89 -8.94 5.12
C VAL A 46 -3.22 -9.58 5.49
N TRP A 47 -3.61 -9.51 6.75
CA TRP A 47 -4.85 -10.07 7.28
C TRP A 47 -5.66 -8.99 7.98
N VAL A 48 -6.98 -9.17 8.03
CA VAL A 48 -7.87 -8.39 8.91
C VAL A 48 -8.45 -9.34 9.94
N ALA A 49 -8.22 -9.04 11.21
CA ALA A 49 -8.86 -9.68 12.34
C ALA A 49 -10.04 -8.84 12.83
N TYR A 50 -11.04 -9.51 13.38
CA TYR A 50 -12.29 -8.91 13.84
C TYR A 50 -12.62 -9.38 15.24
N GLN A 51 -13.06 -8.43 16.07
CA GLN A 51 -13.45 -8.71 17.45
C GLN A 51 -14.68 -9.63 17.53
N GLN A 52 -15.56 -9.64 16.52
CA GLN A 52 -16.75 -10.49 16.48
C GLN A 52 -16.71 -11.52 15.35
N LYS A 53 -17.60 -12.52 15.44
CA LYS A 53 -17.80 -13.53 14.39
C LYS A 53 -18.31 -12.86 13.11
N TYR A 54 -18.16 -13.55 11.98
CA TYR A 54 -18.65 -13.16 10.67
C TYR A 54 -18.14 -11.78 10.21
N PHE A 55 -16.89 -11.47 10.50
CA PHE A 55 -16.16 -10.26 10.06
C PHE A 55 -16.79 -8.95 10.54
N CYS A 56 -17.21 -8.93 11.81
CA CYS A 56 -17.93 -7.81 12.43
C CYS A 56 -17.19 -7.25 13.65
N GLY A 57 -17.59 -6.05 14.09
CA GLY A 57 -16.99 -5.36 15.24
C GLY A 57 -15.72 -4.57 14.89
N GLU A 58 -14.90 -4.31 15.91
CA GLU A 58 -13.59 -3.67 15.75
C GLU A 58 -12.69 -4.48 14.81
N GLN A 59 -11.89 -3.77 14.00
CA GLN A 59 -11.05 -4.35 12.95
C GLN A 59 -9.58 -4.06 13.24
N TYR A 60 -8.73 -5.04 13.00
CA TYR A 60 -7.29 -4.94 13.21
C TYR A 60 -6.56 -5.40 11.95
N ILE A 61 -5.77 -4.50 11.35
CA ILE A 61 -4.92 -4.83 10.20
C ILE A 61 -3.65 -5.47 10.72
N LEU A 62 -3.35 -6.67 10.23
CA LEU A 62 -2.22 -7.50 10.64
C LEU A 62 -1.30 -7.70 9.44
N GLU A 63 -0.20 -6.98 9.43
CA GLU A 63 0.88 -7.13 8.45
C GLU A 63 1.83 -8.26 8.87
N LYS A 64 2.77 -8.59 7.99
CA LYS A 64 3.77 -9.62 8.26
C LYS A 64 4.57 -9.27 9.53
N GLY A 65 4.43 -10.07 10.57
CA GLY A 65 5.05 -9.80 11.86
C GLY A 65 4.56 -10.70 12.98
N LYS A 66 5.19 -10.54 14.15
CA LYS A 66 4.79 -11.21 15.39
C LYS A 66 4.17 -10.18 16.33
N TYR A 67 2.93 -10.42 16.70
CA TYR A 67 2.16 -9.66 17.66
C TYR A 67 2.03 -10.50 18.94
N LYS A 68 2.66 -10.07 20.02
CA LYS A 68 2.79 -10.83 21.28
C LYS A 68 1.59 -10.65 22.21
N CYS A 69 0.83 -9.57 22.05
CA CYS A 69 -0.36 -9.31 22.84
C CYS A 69 -1.31 -8.36 22.10
N PHE A 70 -2.50 -8.17 22.66
CA PHE A 70 -3.56 -7.39 22.03
C PHE A 70 -3.24 -5.91 21.81
N LEU A 71 -2.31 -5.36 22.58
CA LEU A 71 -1.83 -3.99 22.38
C LEU A 71 -1.08 -3.86 21.05
N ASP A 72 -0.39 -4.91 20.60
CA ASP A 72 0.44 -4.86 19.38
C ASP A 72 -0.42 -4.73 18.10
N TRP A 73 -1.66 -5.23 18.11
CA TRP A 73 -2.61 -5.05 17.00
C TRP A 73 -3.63 -3.93 17.24
N GLY A 74 -3.41 -3.10 18.27
CA GLY A 74 -4.27 -1.96 18.60
C GLY A 74 -5.63 -2.34 19.18
N GLY A 75 -5.78 -3.54 19.73
CA GLY A 75 -7.00 -4.03 20.35
C GLY A 75 -7.24 -3.47 21.75
N THR A 76 -8.49 -3.54 22.20
CA THR A 76 -8.89 -3.26 23.60
C THR A 76 -9.01 -4.54 24.45
N SER A 77 -8.99 -5.71 23.81
CA SER A 77 -9.01 -7.03 24.46
C SER A 77 -8.32 -8.10 23.61
N GLU A 78 -8.09 -9.28 24.20
CA GLU A 78 -7.54 -10.47 23.53
C GLU A 78 -8.54 -11.18 22.60
N THR A 79 -9.71 -10.58 22.37
CA THR A 79 -10.81 -11.23 21.63
C THR A 79 -10.65 -11.00 20.13
N ILE A 80 -10.37 -12.08 19.40
CA ILE A 80 -10.53 -12.17 17.95
C ILE A 80 -11.46 -13.35 17.71
N MET A 81 -12.50 -13.12 16.91
CA MET A 81 -13.56 -14.12 16.66
C MET A 81 -13.73 -14.47 15.18
N SER A 82 -13.19 -13.65 14.28
CA SER A 82 -13.06 -13.99 12.87
C SER A 82 -11.84 -13.31 12.25
N ILE A 83 -11.31 -13.88 11.18
CA ILE A 83 -10.12 -13.37 10.49
C ILE A 83 -10.19 -13.71 9.01
N ARG A 84 -9.69 -12.83 8.14
CA ARG A 84 -9.58 -13.10 6.70
C ARG A 84 -8.33 -12.47 6.11
N PRO A 85 -7.71 -13.08 5.10
CA PRO A 85 -6.63 -12.43 4.38
C PRO A 85 -7.20 -11.24 3.61
N ILE A 86 -6.46 -10.13 3.58
CA ILE A 86 -6.70 -9.10 2.57
C ILE A 86 -6.28 -9.70 1.24
N LYS A 87 -7.29 -10.09 0.48
CA LYS A 87 -7.13 -10.37 -0.94
C LYS A 87 -7.11 -9.00 -1.60
N LEU A 88 -5.93 -8.55 -2.00
CA LEU A 88 -5.85 -7.63 -3.13
C LEU A 88 -6.49 -8.40 -4.28
N GLU A 89 -7.77 -8.16 -4.57
CA GLU A 89 -8.47 -8.94 -5.58
C GLU A 89 -7.64 -8.93 -6.87
N PRO A 90 -7.21 -10.10 -7.39
CA PRO A 90 -7.13 -10.20 -8.84
C PRO A 90 -8.59 -10.08 -9.28
N LEU A 91 -8.97 -9.00 -9.96
CA LEU A 91 -10.33 -8.83 -10.45
C LEU A 91 -10.62 -9.98 -11.43
N GLY A 92 -11.23 -11.07 -10.95
CA GLY A 92 -11.31 -12.33 -11.71
C GLY A 92 -9.93 -12.87 -12.13
N ASP A 93 -9.89 -14.09 -12.63
CA ASP A 93 -8.63 -14.77 -12.98
C ASP A 93 -7.84 -14.13 -14.15
N HIS A 94 -8.29 -12.98 -14.70
CA HIS A 94 -7.76 -12.38 -15.91
C HIS A 94 -7.68 -10.85 -15.96
N GLN A 95 -8.10 -10.08 -14.95
CA GLN A 95 -7.99 -8.61 -15.06
C GLN A 95 -6.68 -8.07 -14.46
N PRO A 96 -6.01 -7.16 -15.18
CA PRO A 96 -4.77 -6.56 -14.73
C PRO A 96 -5.00 -5.68 -13.49
N ILE A 97 -4.13 -5.81 -12.48
CA ILE A 97 -4.18 -5.03 -11.23
C ILE A 97 -3.94 -3.52 -11.45
N HIS A 98 -3.25 -3.17 -12.53
CA HIS A 98 -3.07 -1.82 -13.02
C HIS A 98 -3.56 -1.76 -14.45
N TRP A 99 -4.39 -0.77 -14.76
CA TRP A 99 -4.88 -0.58 -16.11
C TRP A 99 -5.11 0.89 -16.37
N ILE A 100 -4.34 1.44 -17.31
CA ILE A 100 -4.56 2.78 -17.83
C ILE A 100 -4.77 2.69 -19.34
N LYS A 101 -5.80 3.39 -19.84
CA LYS A 101 -6.06 3.55 -21.26
C LYS A 101 -5.67 4.96 -21.66
N ALA A 102 -4.72 5.09 -22.58
CA ALA A 102 -4.26 6.37 -23.08
C ALA A 102 -4.83 6.63 -24.47
N PHE A 103 -5.08 7.89 -24.78
CA PHE A 103 -5.65 8.36 -26.05
C PHE A 103 -4.75 9.43 -26.67
N ASP A 104 -4.59 9.42 -27.99
CA ASP A 104 -3.77 10.41 -28.71
C ASP A 104 -4.46 11.78 -28.89
N ASN A 105 -5.68 11.94 -28.38
CA ASN A 105 -6.43 13.18 -28.39
C ASN A 105 -7.09 13.46 -27.04
N ILE A 106 -7.51 14.71 -26.81
CA ILE A 106 -8.24 15.12 -25.61
C ILE A 106 -9.66 14.52 -25.60
N HIS A 107 -10.29 14.51 -24.43
CA HIS A 107 -11.62 13.98 -24.18
C HIS A 107 -11.81 12.54 -24.67
N PHE A 108 -10.75 11.73 -24.53
CA PHE A 108 -10.76 10.29 -24.83
C PHE A 108 -11.09 9.97 -26.30
N GLN A 109 -10.66 10.85 -27.21
CA GLN A 109 -10.88 10.69 -28.65
C GLN A 109 -9.63 10.14 -29.35
N GLY A 110 -9.78 9.78 -30.62
CA GLY A 110 -8.67 9.35 -31.48
C GLY A 110 -8.25 7.89 -31.24
N SER A 111 -7.00 7.58 -31.54
CA SER A 111 -6.43 6.24 -31.32
C SER A 111 -6.20 6.04 -29.83
N CYS A 112 -6.32 4.79 -29.36
CA CYS A 112 -6.08 4.48 -27.96
C CYS A 112 -5.30 3.19 -27.78
N ILE A 113 -4.57 3.13 -26.66
CA ILE A 113 -3.76 1.97 -26.26
C ILE A 113 -4.02 1.71 -24.77
N ASP A 114 -4.22 0.44 -24.44
CA ASP A 114 -4.32 -0.04 -23.07
C ASP A 114 -2.93 -0.45 -22.55
N PHE A 115 -2.56 0.02 -21.37
CA PHE A 115 -1.33 -0.33 -20.67
C PHE A 115 -1.65 -0.99 -19.33
N THR A 116 -0.94 -2.08 -19.05
CA THR A 116 -1.04 -2.84 -17.80
C THR A 116 0.29 -3.00 -17.08
N THR A 117 1.37 -2.55 -17.72
CA THR A 117 2.75 -2.54 -17.20
C THR A 117 3.39 -1.18 -17.52
N GLU A 118 4.63 -0.98 -17.06
CA GLU A 118 5.42 0.18 -17.44
C GLU A 118 5.52 0.33 -18.97
N ALA A 119 5.40 1.57 -19.44
CA ALA A 119 5.52 1.95 -20.84
C ALA A 119 6.36 3.23 -20.97
N ALA A 120 7.21 3.30 -21.98
CA ALA A 120 8.07 4.45 -22.27
C ALA A 120 8.12 4.72 -23.78
N ASP A 121 8.80 5.78 -24.17
CA ASP A 121 9.14 6.09 -25.58
C ASP A 121 7.91 6.31 -26.48
N PHE A 122 7.00 7.18 -26.03
CA PHE A 122 5.83 7.71 -26.74
C PHE A 122 6.19 8.54 -27.99
N THR A 123 6.91 7.95 -28.94
CA THR A 123 7.41 8.59 -30.17
C THR A 123 6.42 8.45 -31.33
N SER A 124 5.77 7.29 -31.46
CA SER A 124 4.75 6.99 -32.48
C SER A 124 3.32 7.27 -32.01
N PHE A 125 3.11 7.40 -30.70
CA PHE A 125 1.82 7.64 -30.07
C PHE A 125 2.03 8.65 -28.94
N ILE A 126 1.45 9.84 -29.05
CA ILE A 126 1.58 10.92 -28.06
C ILE A 126 0.28 10.99 -27.25
N PRO A 127 0.24 10.49 -26.02
CA PRO A 127 -0.99 10.50 -25.24
C PRO A 127 -1.32 11.91 -24.76
N LEU A 128 -2.60 12.28 -24.90
CA LEU A 128 -3.16 13.58 -24.51
C LEU A 128 -4.29 13.47 -23.49
N SER A 129 -4.91 12.30 -23.33
CA SER A 129 -5.89 12.03 -22.27
C SER A 129 -5.82 10.58 -21.79
N PHE A 130 -6.30 10.33 -20.56
CA PHE A 130 -6.18 9.03 -19.90
C PHE A 130 -7.46 8.62 -19.18
N LYS A 131 -7.77 7.33 -19.23
CA LYS A 131 -8.71 6.71 -18.29
C LYS A 131 -7.90 5.74 -17.42
N VAL A 132 -7.75 6.06 -16.15
CA VAL A 132 -7.13 5.13 -15.19
C VAL A 132 -8.24 4.23 -14.69
N LEU A 133 -8.28 3.04 -15.27
CA LEU A 133 -9.33 2.08 -14.99
C LEU A 133 -9.04 1.30 -13.71
N ARG A 134 -7.75 1.06 -13.40
CA ARG A 134 -7.30 0.33 -12.21
C ARG A 134 -5.92 0.75 -11.73
N GLY A 135 -5.76 0.79 -10.41
CA GLY A 135 -4.51 1.07 -9.70
C GLY A 135 -4.00 2.50 -9.90
N CYS A 136 -2.96 2.86 -9.17
CA CYS A 136 -2.31 4.17 -9.33
C CYS A 136 -1.14 4.06 -10.32
N TRP A 137 -0.90 5.15 -11.06
CA TRP A 137 0.14 5.23 -12.08
C TRP A 137 0.99 6.49 -11.87
N LEU A 138 2.31 6.38 -12.04
CA LEU A 138 3.22 7.50 -12.18
C LEU A 138 3.32 7.89 -13.65
N LEU A 139 2.94 9.12 -13.95
CA LEU A 139 3.13 9.76 -15.24
C LEU A 139 4.41 10.60 -15.20
N TYR A 140 5.40 10.25 -16.00
CA TYR A 140 6.58 11.07 -16.22
C TYR A 140 6.40 11.93 -17.46
N TYR A 141 6.71 13.21 -17.35
CA TYR A 141 6.52 14.17 -18.43
C TYR A 141 7.68 15.17 -18.50
N GLN A 142 7.84 15.78 -19.67
CA GLN A 142 8.82 16.84 -19.87
C GLN A 142 8.22 18.18 -19.40
N GLY A 143 8.65 18.66 -18.24
CA GLY A 143 8.41 20.02 -17.79
C GLY A 143 9.30 21.04 -18.53
N GLU A 144 9.22 22.30 -18.13
CA GLU A 144 9.95 23.40 -18.78
C GLU A 144 11.47 23.22 -18.74
N THR A 145 11.99 22.76 -17.59
CA THR A 145 13.44 22.67 -17.34
C THR A 145 13.91 21.25 -17.06
N ALA A 146 13.03 20.38 -16.56
CA ALA A 146 13.36 19.02 -16.12
C ALA A 146 12.24 18.03 -16.41
N VAL A 147 12.53 16.74 -16.21
CA VAL A 147 11.50 15.70 -16.19
C VAL A 147 10.80 15.76 -14.82
N GLU A 148 9.49 15.85 -14.85
CA GLU A 148 8.63 15.87 -13.67
C GLU A 148 7.73 14.64 -13.64
N GLN A 149 7.07 14.41 -12.51
CA GLN A 149 6.17 13.28 -12.32
C GLN A 149 4.90 13.69 -11.57
N CYS A 150 3.78 13.08 -11.93
CA CYS A 150 2.55 13.14 -11.15
C CYS A 150 1.94 11.74 -10.98
N VAL A 151 1.08 11.60 -9.96
CA VAL A 151 0.34 10.37 -9.70
C VAL A 151 -1.06 10.50 -10.31
N LEU A 152 -1.45 9.50 -11.08
CA LEU A 152 -2.80 9.33 -11.58
C LEU A 152 -3.47 8.21 -10.79
N GLU A 153 -4.57 8.54 -10.11
CA GLU A 153 -5.43 7.60 -9.39
C GLU A 153 -6.54 7.11 -10.33
N GLU A 154 -7.39 6.19 -9.85
CA GLU A 154 -8.53 5.68 -10.63
C GLU A 154 -9.56 6.78 -10.93
N ASP A 155 -9.40 7.43 -12.08
CA ASP A 155 -10.28 8.50 -12.55
C ASP A 155 -10.18 8.72 -14.07
N LEU A 156 -10.93 9.69 -14.56
CA LEU A 156 -10.98 10.17 -15.94
C LEU A 156 -10.22 11.48 -16.07
N TYR A 157 -9.14 11.47 -16.86
CA TYR A 157 -8.30 12.61 -17.13
C TYR A 157 -8.50 13.08 -18.58
N PRO A 158 -9.47 13.97 -18.85
CA PRO A 158 -9.84 14.37 -20.21
C PRO A 158 -8.73 15.10 -20.98
N ASP A 159 -7.71 15.61 -20.30
CA ASP A 159 -6.56 16.29 -20.89
C ASP A 159 -5.34 16.24 -19.95
N LEU A 160 -4.17 16.68 -20.40
CA LEU A 160 -2.97 16.71 -19.56
C LEU A 160 -3.10 17.67 -18.38
N ALA A 161 -3.85 18.77 -18.51
CA ALA A 161 -4.03 19.72 -17.40
C ALA A 161 -4.78 19.06 -16.22
N SER A 162 -5.76 18.20 -16.50
CA SER A 162 -6.47 17.42 -15.47
C SER A 162 -5.56 16.42 -14.74
N CYS A 163 -4.43 16.01 -15.33
CA CYS A 163 -3.42 15.18 -14.68
C CYS A 163 -2.54 15.98 -13.68
N GLY A 164 -2.75 17.29 -13.55
CA GLY A 164 -1.80 18.19 -12.88
C GLY A 164 -0.51 18.38 -13.69
N CYS A 165 -0.54 18.05 -14.99
CA CYS A 165 0.60 18.09 -15.89
C CYS A 165 0.51 19.35 -16.78
N SER A 166 1.46 20.27 -16.63
CA SER A 166 1.60 21.45 -17.51
C SER A 166 2.32 21.12 -18.83
N ALA A 167 2.66 19.85 -19.05
CA ALA A 167 3.55 19.43 -20.12
C ALA A 167 2.89 19.38 -21.49
N THR A 168 3.76 19.44 -22.49
CA THR A 168 3.42 19.18 -23.90
C THR A 168 3.83 17.78 -24.36
N LYS A 169 4.60 17.03 -23.55
CA LYS A 169 5.11 15.70 -23.94
C LYS A 169 5.24 14.74 -22.76
N VAL A 170 4.48 13.66 -22.83
CA VAL A 170 4.58 12.50 -21.94
C VAL A 170 5.81 11.65 -22.31
N LYS A 171 6.52 11.13 -21.29
CA LYS A 171 7.76 10.36 -21.43
C LYS A 171 7.57 8.88 -21.11
N SER A 172 6.95 8.58 -19.97
CA SER A 172 6.68 7.21 -19.54
C SER A 172 5.53 7.14 -18.56
N LEU A 173 4.95 5.95 -18.42
CA LEU A 173 3.93 5.56 -17.46
C LEU A 173 4.46 4.39 -16.65
N LYS A 174 4.35 4.42 -15.32
CA LYS A 174 4.74 3.31 -14.45
C LYS A 174 3.63 2.97 -13.46
N PRO A 175 3.23 1.70 -13.32
CA PRO A 175 2.36 1.28 -12.23
C PRO A 175 2.97 1.60 -10.86
N VAL A 176 2.15 2.10 -9.93
CA VAL A 176 2.54 2.26 -8.53
C VAL A 176 2.06 1.02 -7.76
N HIS A 177 3.01 0.21 -7.30
CA HIS A 177 2.68 -0.95 -6.49
C HIS A 177 2.29 -0.52 -5.07
N HIS A 178 1.30 -1.21 -4.49
CA HIS A 178 1.01 -1.07 -3.07
C HIS A 178 2.20 -1.57 -2.25
N VAL A 179 2.73 -0.72 -1.37
CA VAL A 179 3.82 -1.05 -0.46
C VAL A 179 3.28 -0.94 0.96
N PHE A 180 2.83 -2.05 1.53
CA PHE A 180 2.44 -2.19 2.94
C PHE A 180 3.68 -2.26 3.85
N ALA A 181 4.58 -1.29 3.73
CA ALA A 181 5.73 -1.15 4.62
C ALA A 181 5.40 -0.07 5.64
N GLU A 182 5.86 -0.20 6.89
CA GLU A 182 5.71 0.89 7.86
C GLU A 182 6.20 2.21 7.27
N PRO A 183 5.35 3.25 7.20
CA PRO A 183 5.74 4.54 6.65
C PRO A 183 6.85 5.13 7.52
N MET A 184 7.91 5.59 6.88
CA MET A 184 9.04 6.19 7.55
C MET A 184 9.50 7.42 6.80
N ILE A 185 9.79 8.47 7.56
CA ILE A 185 10.47 9.66 7.05
C ILE A 185 11.90 9.64 7.59
N SER A 186 12.87 9.65 6.69
CA SER A 186 14.27 9.84 7.00
C SER A 186 14.69 11.26 6.62
N LEU A 187 15.31 11.96 7.56
CA LEU A 187 15.88 13.30 7.35
C LEU A 187 17.40 13.19 7.29
N PHE A 188 18.04 13.87 6.34
CA PHE A 188 19.49 13.81 6.12
C PHE A 188 20.15 15.17 6.30
N ALA A 189 21.36 15.17 6.86
CA ALA A 189 22.13 16.38 7.12
C ALA A 189 22.76 16.99 5.84
N LEU A 190 22.88 16.22 4.76
CA LEU A 190 23.39 16.64 3.45
C LEU A 190 22.31 16.46 2.36
N GLU A 191 22.57 17.00 1.17
CA GLU A 191 21.76 16.77 -0.02
C GLU A 191 21.84 15.30 -0.48
N ASN A 192 20.96 14.90 -1.40
CA ASN A 192 20.96 13.56 -2.03
C ASN A 192 20.85 12.36 -1.07
N CYS A 193 20.23 12.56 0.10
CA CYS A 193 20.07 11.53 1.14
C CYS A 193 21.41 11.01 1.69
N GLU A 194 22.39 11.90 1.88
CA GLU A 194 23.71 11.56 2.42
C GLU A 194 23.95 12.12 3.83
N GLY A 195 24.99 11.61 4.48
CA GLY A 195 25.43 12.08 5.80
C GLY A 195 24.62 11.47 6.95
N LYS A 196 24.57 12.19 8.07
CA LYS A 196 23.85 11.74 9.27
C LYS A 196 22.35 11.66 8.95
N GLU A 197 21.73 10.54 9.30
CA GLU A 197 20.30 10.27 9.09
C GLU A 197 19.54 10.32 10.43
N LEU A 198 18.32 10.87 10.40
CA LEU A 198 17.37 10.85 11.50
C LEU A 198 16.07 10.17 11.04
N HIS A 199 15.70 9.09 11.73
CA HIS A 199 14.49 8.33 11.43
C HIS A 199 13.30 8.82 12.25
N LEU A 200 12.18 9.05 11.56
CA LEU A 200 10.88 9.33 12.14
C LEU A 200 9.92 8.20 11.75
N GLN A 201 9.59 7.36 12.75
CA GLN A 201 8.66 6.23 12.62
C GLN A 201 7.32 6.50 13.35
N GLU A 202 7.26 7.57 14.14
CA GLU A 202 6.06 7.96 14.88
C GLU A 202 5.73 9.44 14.60
N ALA A 203 4.44 9.78 14.74
CA ALA A 203 3.97 11.15 14.58
C ALA A 203 4.73 12.10 15.52
N THR A 204 5.47 13.04 14.92
CA THR A 204 6.26 14.04 15.64
C THR A 204 5.74 15.42 15.30
N SER A 205 5.27 16.18 16.31
CA SER A 205 4.77 17.54 16.13
C SER A 205 5.87 18.60 16.04
N SER A 206 7.10 18.26 16.43
CA SER A 206 8.27 19.14 16.32
C SER A 206 9.58 18.35 16.26
N ILE A 207 10.39 18.62 15.25
CA ILE A 207 11.72 18.04 15.08
C ILE A 207 12.76 18.73 15.98
N LEU A 208 12.42 19.91 16.53
CA LEU A 208 13.30 20.75 17.37
C LEU A 208 13.45 20.22 18.81
N ASN A 209 12.69 19.18 19.20
CA ASN A 209 12.58 18.70 20.58
C ASN A 209 13.38 17.42 20.89
N LYS A 210 14.18 16.93 19.95
CA LYS A 210 15.23 15.95 20.23
C LYS A 210 16.54 16.73 20.20
N ASP A 211 17.46 16.50 21.14
CA ASP A 211 18.73 17.23 21.38
C ASP A 211 19.76 17.20 20.21
N PHE A 212 19.29 17.27 18.98
CA PHE A 212 20.07 17.30 17.77
C PHE A 212 19.83 18.63 17.08
N HIS A 213 20.84 19.51 17.10
CA HIS A 213 21.00 20.55 16.09
C HIS A 213 21.19 19.86 14.72
N PHE A 214 20.08 19.45 14.11
CA PHE A 214 20.05 18.69 12.87
C PHE A 214 19.44 19.57 11.78
N LEU A 215 20.29 20.18 10.98
CA LEU A 215 19.85 20.91 9.79
C LEU A 215 19.52 19.88 8.72
N THR A 216 18.25 19.80 8.32
CA THR A 216 17.81 18.90 7.26
C THR A 216 18.07 19.52 5.90
N GLN A 217 18.78 18.80 5.02
CA GLN A 217 19.06 19.23 3.65
C GLN A 217 18.40 18.34 2.59
N SER A 218 18.09 17.08 2.92
CA SER A 218 17.26 16.22 2.08
C SER A 218 16.39 15.29 2.90
N ILE A 219 15.30 14.81 2.29
CA ILE A 219 14.27 14.01 2.92
C ILE A 219 14.00 12.80 2.05
N TRP A 220 13.98 11.62 2.67
CA TRP A 220 13.48 10.40 2.04
C TRP A 220 12.20 9.98 2.75
N VAL A 221 11.09 10.01 2.01
CA VAL A 221 9.84 9.43 2.45
C VAL A 221 9.75 8.02 1.89
N LYS A 222 9.69 7.03 2.77
CA LYS A 222 9.22 5.69 2.45
C LYS A 222 7.75 5.64 2.83
N SER A 223 6.88 5.75 1.83
CA SER A 223 5.46 5.58 2.05
C SER A 223 5.16 4.11 2.30
N GLY A 224 4.48 3.85 3.42
CA GLY A 224 3.54 2.75 3.52
C GLY A 224 2.23 3.17 2.89
N MET A 225 1.57 2.27 2.16
CA MET A 225 0.14 2.36 1.85
C MET A 225 -0.59 1.35 2.72
#